data_AF-E3R0H6-F1
#
_entry.id   AF-E3R0H6-F1
#
_cell.length_a   1.000
_cell.length_b   1.000
_cell.length_c   1.000
_cell.angle_alpha   90.00
_cell.angle_beta   90.00
_cell.angle_gamma   90.00
#
_symmetry.space_group_name_H-M   'P 1'
#
loop_
_entity.id
_entity.type
_entity.pdbx_description
1 polymer ?
#
loop_
_entity_poly.entity_id
_entity_poly.type
_entity_poly.pdbx_seq_one_letter_code
_entity_poly.pdbx_strand_id
1 'polypeptide(L)'
;MTRLLSLVPGTTSATIISNYTDTVSQKVNFCVCIRPDALSSIAIQAIRNQDVLASVSINHTNFPPLQAQPIALSIKTKIHGKGLNNTKAQLVTWHAAQWRLLDRLVSRAEPKMQLPEFLPGIII
;
A
#
# COMPACT_ATOMS: atom_id res chain seq x y z
N MET A 1 -10.92 -13.04 -20.30
CA MET A 1 -11.12 -13.09 -18.84
C MET A 1 -10.24 -12.01 -18.21
N THR A 2 -10.80 -10.90 -17.75
CA THR A 2 -10.01 -9.77 -17.22
C THR A 2 -9.65 -10.07 -15.76
N ARG A 3 -8.35 -10.23 -15.48
CA ARG A 3 -7.86 -10.55 -14.14
C ARG A 3 -7.80 -9.26 -13.30
N LEU A 4 -8.67 -9.14 -12.29
CA LEU A 4 -8.81 -7.96 -11.42
C LEU A 4 -7.64 -7.78 -10.44
N LEU A 5 -7.04 -8.87 -9.98
CA LEU A 5 -5.99 -8.85 -8.95
C LEU A 5 -4.63 -9.34 -9.48
N SER A 6 -3.56 -8.70 -9.03
CA SER A 6 -2.17 -9.12 -9.27
C SER A 6 -1.45 -9.40 -7.95
N LEU A 7 -0.66 -10.48 -7.92
CA LEU A 7 0.25 -10.75 -6.80
C LEU A 7 1.62 -10.15 -7.12
N VAL A 8 2.16 -9.36 -6.20
CA VAL A 8 3.45 -8.71 -6.34
C VAL A 8 4.41 -9.28 -5.27
N PRO A 9 5.37 -10.14 -5.67
CA PRO A 9 6.40 -10.66 -4.77
C PRO A 9 7.55 -9.67 -4.58
N GLY A 10 8.44 -9.98 -3.63
CA GLY A 10 9.70 -9.25 -3.49
C GLY A 10 9.57 -7.88 -2.83
N THR A 11 8.46 -7.61 -2.13
CA THR A 11 8.25 -6.35 -1.40
C THR A 11 9.15 -6.22 -0.17
N THR A 12 10.01 -7.20 0.10
CA THR A 12 11.06 -7.14 1.14
C THR A 12 12.17 -6.13 0.82
N SER A 13 12.17 -5.55 -0.39
CA SER A 13 13.01 -4.38 -0.71
C SER A 13 12.23 -3.06 -0.66
N ALA A 14 10.90 -3.11 -0.50
CA ALA A 14 10.05 -1.93 -0.49
C ALA A 14 10.33 -1.06 0.73
N THR A 15 10.46 0.25 0.56
CA THR A 15 10.61 1.20 1.67
C THR A 15 9.40 2.07 1.77
N ILE A 16 8.90 2.26 3.00
CA ILE A 16 7.84 3.23 3.28
C ILE A 16 8.41 4.63 3.03
N ILE A 17 7.64 5.47 2.34
CA ILE A 17 7.98 6.88 2.12
C ILE A 17 7.97 7.57 3.49
N SER A 18 9.03 8.31 3.83
CA SER A 18 9.25 8.89 5.16
C SER A 18 8.09 9.74 5.68
N ASN A 19 7.33 10.38 4.79
CA ASN A 19 6.13 11.14 5.15
C ASN A 19 5.02 10.31 5.81
N TYR A 20 5.07 8.98 5.71
CA TYR A 20 4.06 8.08 6.26
C TYR A 20 4.56 7.27 7.46
N THR A 21 5.85 7.38 7.84
CA THR A 21 6.38 6.74 9.05
C THR A 21 7.71 7.34 9.51
N ASP A 22 7.89 7.41 10.83
CA ASP A 22 9.16 7.80 11.47
C ASP A 22 10.11 6.60 11.66
N THR A 23 9.65 5.38 11.39
CA THR A 23 10.42 4.15 11.61
C THR A 23 11.18 3.72 10.36
N VAL A 24 12.45 3.32 10.51
CA VAL A 24 13.24 2.81 9.40
C VAL A 24 12.71 1.45 8.92
N SER A 25 12.31 1.38 7.64
CA SER A 25 12.14 0.17 6.83
C SER A 25 11.32 -0.98 7.48
N GLN A 26 10.01 -0.80 7.58
CA GLN A 26 9.06 -1.91 7.76
C GLN A 26 8.48 -2.30 6.40
N LYS A 27 8.44 -3.61 6.13
CA LYS A 27 8.17 -4.16 4.79
C LYS A 27 7.26 -5.34 4.90
N VAL A 28 6.54 -5.72 3.85
CA VAL A 28 5.81 -7.00 3.76
C VAL A 28 6.50 -7.95 2.78
N ASN A 29 6.10 -9.23 2.72
CA ASN A 29 6.72 -10.20 1.81
C ASN A 29 6.06 -10.16 0.43
N PHE A 30 4.74 -9.98 0.41
CA PHE A 30 3.95 -9.87 -0.81
C PHE A 30 2.85 -8.82 -0.64
N CYS A 31 2.39 -8.27 -1.75
CA CYS A 31 1.15 -7.49 -1.83
C CYS A 31 0.24 -8.09 -2.90
N VAL A 32 -1.07 -8.13 -2.64
CA VAL A 32 -2.06 -8.28 -3.72
C VAL A 32 -2.58 -6.89 -4.06
N CYS A 33 -2.59 -6.59 -5.35
CA CYS A 33 -2.96 -5.28 -5.86
C CYS A 33 -4.17 -5.37 -6.76
N ILE A 34 -4.96 -4.30 -6.75
CA ILE A 34 -6.03 -4.09 -7.74
C ILE A 34 -5.36 -3.64 -9.03
N ARG A 35 -5.67 -4.32 -10.13
CA ARG A 35 -5.27 -3.87 -11.46
C ARG A 35 -6.24 -2.78 -11.91
N PRO A 36 -5.80 -1.53 -12.08
CA PRO A 36 -6.67 -0.47 -12.56
C PRO A 36 -7.18 -0.81 -13.96
N ASP A 37 -8.46 -0.57 -14.21
CA ASP A 37 -8.98 -0.50 -15.56
C ASP A 37 -8.58 0.83 -16.24
N ALA A 38 -9.06 1.09 -17.45
CA ALA A 38 -8.70 2.28 -18.20
C ALA A 38 -9.11 3.58 -17.46
N LEU A 39 -10.33 3.64 -16.92
CA LEU A 39 -10.83 4.81 -16.21
C LEU A 39 -10.08 5.03 -14.89
N SER A 40 -9.85 3.96 -14.13
CA SER A 40 -9.09 4.00 -12.89
C SER A 40 -7.63 4.42 -13.14
N SER A 41 -7.03 4.01 -14.26
CA SER A 41 -5.68 4.42 -14.65
C SER A 41 -5.60 5.92 -14.91
N ILE A 42 -6.61 6.49 -15.59
CA ILE A 42 -6.70 7.94 -15.84
C ILE A 42 -6.85 8.69 -14.50
N ALA A 43 -7.72 8.23 -13.61
CA ALA A 43 -7.92 8.84 -12.30
C ALA A 43 -6.64 8.78 -11.44
N ILE A 44 -5.95 7.63 -11.43
CA ILE A 44 -4.65 7.48 -10.76
C ILE A 44 -3.65 8.48 -11.33
N GLN A 45 -3.55 8.62 -12.65
CA GLN A 45 -2.62 9.57 -13.26
C GLN A 45 -2.96 11.02 -12.89
N ALA A 46 -4.23 11.38 -12.84
CA ALA A 46 -4.67 12.70 -12.41
C ALA A 46 -4.22 13.00 -10.97
N ILE A 47 -4.42 12.06 -10.04
CA ILE A 47 -3.96 12.17 -8.65
C ILE A 47 -2.43 12.34 -8.60
N ARG A 48 -1.67 11.53 -9.37
CA ARG A 48 -0.20 11.61 -9.44
C ARG A 48 0.29 12.97 -9.94
N ASN A 49 -0.42 13.59 -10.88
CA ASN A 49 -0.07 14.89 -11.45
C ASN A 49 -0.35 16.06 -10.48
N GLN A 50 -1.33 15.90 -9.58
CA GLN A 50 -1.80 16.96 -8.69
C GLN A 50 -1.15 16.90 -7.30
N ASP A 51 -0.56 15.77 -6.91
CA ASP A 51 -0.02 15.56 -5.57
C ASP A 51 1.44 15.10 -5.59
N VAL A 52 2.32 15.87 -4.95
CA VAL A 52 3.77 15.64 -4.94
C VAL A 52 4.15 14.26 -4.40
N LEU A 53 3.51 13.77 -3.33
CA LEU A 53 3.82 12.42 -2.81
C LEU A 53 3.20 11.34 -3.69
N ALA A 54 2.00 11.56 -4.21
CA ALA A 54 1.36 10.62 -5.14
C ALA A 54 2.16 10.49 -6.45
N SER A 55 2.83 11.55 -6.89
CA SER A 55 3.72 11.57 -8.05
C SER A 55 4.83 10.52 -7.97
N VAL A 56 5.24 10.15 -6.74
CA VAL A 56 6.15 9.03 -6.47
C VAL A 56 5.36 7.72 -6.47
N SER A 57 4.36 7.61 -5.60
CA SER A 57 3.50 6.44 -5.50
C SER A 57 2.11 6.79 -4.98
N ILE A 58 1.08 6.16 -5.54
CA ILE A 58 -0.28 6.13 -4.97
C ILE A 58 -0.42 5.16 -3.80
N ASN A 59 0.69 4.55 -3.37
CA ASN A 59 0.82 3.76 -2.15
C ASN A 59 1.82 4.44 -1.19
N HIS A 60 1.92 3.93 0.03
CA HIS A 60 2.77 4.50 1.08
C HIS A 60 4.24 4.09 0.92
N THR A 61 4.59 3.42 -0.17
CA THR A 61 5.89 2.84 -0.47
C THR A 61 6.35 3.29 -1.85
N ASN A 62 7.64 3.55 -2.02
CA ASN A 62 8.21 3.90 -3.32
C ASN A 62 8.58 2.69 -4.19
N PHE A 63 8.20 1.46 -3.78
CA PHE A 63 8.54 0.24 -4.50
C PHE A 63 7.97 0.25 -5.94
N PRO A 64 8.81 0.26 -7.00
CA PRO A 64 8.36 0.52 -8.37
C PRO A 64 7.17 -0.32 -8.86
N PRO A 65 7.12 -1.65 -8.60
CA PRO A 65 5.97 -2.47 -9.03
C PRO A 65 4.62 -2.06 -8.44
N LEU A 66 4.63 -1.31 -7.33
CA LEU A 66 3.43 -0.86 -6.62
C LEU A 66 3.12 0.61 -6.88
N GLN A 67 3.95 1.37 -7.59
CA GLN A 67 3.80 2.82 -7.63
C GLN A 67 2.44 3.30 -8.16
N ALA A 68 1.85 2.58 -9.11
CA ALA A 68 0.55 2.86 -9.70
C ALA A 68 -0.48 1.73 -9.52
N GLN A 69 -0.22 0.77 -8.61
CA GLN A 69 -1.07 -0.42 -8.40
C GLN A 69 -1.59 -0.40 -6.96
N PRO A 70 -2.87 -0.04 -6.69
CA PRO A 70 -3.39 0.06 -5.34
C PRO A 70 -3.23 -1.25 -4.56
N ILE A 71 -2.60 -1.20 -3.39
CA ILE A 71 -2.45 -2.38 -2.53
C ILE A 71 -3.79 -2.69 -1.87
N ALA A 72 -4.36 -3.86 -2.17
CA ALA A 72 -5.58 -4.35 -1.56
C ALA A 72 -5.33 -5.27 -0.37
N LEU A 73 -4.22 -6.02 -0.36
CA LEU A 73 -3.89 -6.97 0.70
C LEU A 73 -2.38 -7.02 0.92
N SER A 74 -1.99 -6.99 2.19
CA SER A 74 -0.60 -7.13 2.61
C SER A 74 -0.33 -8.52 3.20
N ILE A 75 0.71 -9.22 2.75
CA ILE A 75 1.02 -10.58 3.21
C ILE A 75 2.41 -10.61 3.84
N LYS A 76 2.46 -11.08 5.08
CA LYS A 76 3.67 -11.39 5.81
C LYS A 76 3.82 -12.89 5.95
N THR A 77 5.01 -13.40 5.63
CA THR A 77 5.34 -14.79 5.92
C THR A 77 6.25 -14.88 7.13
N LYS A 78 6.07 -15.91 7.96
CA LYS A 78 6.94 -16.18 9.09
C LYS A 78 7.23 -17.66 9.24
N ILE A 79 8.50 -17.98 9.51
CA ILE A 79 8.91 -19.33 9.88
C ILE A 79 8.25 -19.70 11.22
N HIS A 80 7.64 -20.88 11.26
CA HIS A 80 6.91 -21.39 12.42
C HIS A 80 7.75 -21.36 13.72
N GLY A 81 7.11 -21.00 14.84
CA GLY A 81 7.68 -21.11 16.18
C GLY A 81 8.54 -19.94 16.68
N LYS A 82 8.78 -18.87 15.90
CA LYS A 82 9.51 -17.68 16.39
C LYS A 82 8.94 -16.36 15.86
N GLY A 83 9.01 -15.30 16.64
CA GLY A 83 8.91 -13.91 16.17
C GLY A 83 7.57 -13.44 15.63
N LEU A 84 6.45 -14.07 16.01
CA LEU A 84 5.10 -13.64 15.60
C LEU A 84 4.80 -12.19 16.03
N ASN A 85 5.16 -11.80 17.26
CA ASN A 85 4.95 -10.43 17.74
C ASN A 85 5.69 -9.41 16.89
N ASN A 86 6.94 -9.70 16.52
CA ASN A 86 7.71 -8.84 15.62
C ASN A 86 7.01 -8.78 14.26
N THR A 87 6.62 -9.91 13.66
CA THR A 87 5.90 -9.94 12.38
C THR A 87 4.60 -9.13 12.42
N LYS A 88 3.82 -9.24 13.50
CA LYS A 88 2.63 -8.43 13.73
C LYS A 88 2.97 -6.94 13.77
N ALA A 89 4.00 -6.55 14.53
CA ALA A 89 4.44 -5.16 14.59
C ALA A 89 4.85 -4.63 13.21
N GLN A 90 5.60 -5.41 12.41
CA GLN A 90 5.98 -5.01 11.04
C GLN A 90 4.75 -4.78 10.15
N LEU A 91 3.76 -5.70 10.20
CA LEU A 91 2.53 -5.59 9.41
C LEU A 91 1.67 -4.41 9.86
N VAL A 92 1.54 -4.18 11.16
CA VAL A 92 0.80 -3.03 11.72
C VAL A 92 1.45 -1.72 11.30
N THR A 93 2.78 -1.59 11.37
CA THR A 93 3.47 -0.37 10.92
C THR A 93 3.27 -0.12 9.42
N TRP A 94 3.30 -1.17 8.61
CA TRP A 94 3.00 -1.09 7.17
C TRP A 94 1.57 -0.57 6.93
N HIS A 95 0.57 -1.11 7.62
CA HIS A 95 -0.80 -0.62 7.51
C HIS A 95 -1.02 0.77 8.07
N ALA A 96 -0.37 1.14 9.17
CA ALA A 96 -0.46 2.50 9.72
C ALA A 96 0.03 3.54 8.69
N ALA A 97 1.10 3.22 7.95
CA ALA A 97 1.57 4.07 6.86
C ALA A 97 0.56 4.10 5.69
N GLN A 98 -0.07 2.97 5.34
CA GLN A 98 -1.13 2.94 4.34
C GLN A 98 -2.35 3.78 4.74
N TRP A 99 -2.77 3.72 6.01
CA TRP A 99 -3.86 4.54 6.54
C TRP A 99 -3.55 6.03 6.47
N ARG A 100 -2.35 6.45 6.87
CA ARG A 100 -1.93 7.87 6.77
C ARG A 100 -1.98 8.40 5.34
N LEU A 101 -1.56 7.59 4.38
CA LEU A 101 -1.69 7.93 2.97
C LEU A 101 -3.17 8.08 2.58
N LEU A 102 -4.01 7.09 2.88
CA LEU A 102 -5.42 7.10 2.47
C LEU A 102 -6.16 8.29 3.09
N ASP A 103 -5.95 8.54 4.39
CA ASP A 103 -6.52 9.68 5.10
C ASP A 103 -6.13 11.01 4.45
N ARG A 104 -4.85 11.15 4.09
CA ARG A 104 -4.35 12.32 3.36
C ARG A 104 -5.00 12.48 1.97
N LEU A 105 -5.12 11.39 1.20
CA LEU A 105 -5.71 11.44 -0.15
C LEU A 105 -7.21 11.77 -0.08
N VAL A 106 -7.94 11.13 0.83
CA VAL A 106 -9.38 11.37 1.04
C VAL A 106 -9.65 12.78 1.54
N SER A 107 -8.82 13.32 2.44
CA SER A 107 -8.94 14.69 2.94
C SER A 107 -8.73 15.77 1.88
N ARG A 108 -8.17 15.41 0.72
CA ARG A 108 -7.92 16.30 -0.43
C ARG A 108 -8.85 16.04 -1.61
N ALA A 109 -9.69 14.99 -1.53
CA ALA A 109 -10.57 14.60 -2.61
C ALA A 109 -11.83 15.47 -2.64
N GLU A 110 -12.21 15.92 -3.83
CA GLU A 110 -13.48 16.60 -4.10
C GLU A 110 -14.22 15.86 -5.24
N PRO A 111 -15.45 15.34 -5.00
CA PRO A 111 -16.18 15.37 -3.74
C PRO A 111 -15.50 14.50 -2.66
N LYS A 112 -15.80 14.78 -1.39
CA LYS A 112 -15.28 14.01 -0.26
C LYS A 112 -15.53 12.51 -0.44
N MET A 113 -14.46 11.74 -0.39
CA MET A 113 -14.50 10.28 -0.39
C MET A 113 -14.59 9.75 1.04
N GLN A 114 -14.97 8.47 1.19
CA GLN A 114 -14.90 7.78 2.46
C GLN A 114 -13.69 6.85 2.48
N LEU A 115 -13.09 6.70 3.66
CA LEU A 115 -12.08 5.68 3.89
C LEU A 115 -12.71 4.28 3.85
N PRO A 116 -11.96 3.23 3.46
CA PRO A 116 -12.43 1.87 3.62
C PRO A 116 -12.67 1.53 5.10
N GLU A 117 -13.54 0.56 5.39
CA GLU A 117 -13.79 0.13 6.78
C GLU A 117 -12.58 -0.59 7.40
N PHE A 118 -11.77 -1.28 6.59
CA PHE A 118 -10.56 -1.97 7.03
C PHE A 118 -9.53 -2.12 5.91
N LEU A 119 -8.27 -2.38 6.30
CA LEU A 119 -7.18 -2.80 5.41
C LEU A 119 -6.76 -4.23 5.76
N PRO A 120 -6.93 -5.22 4.85
CA PRO A 120 -6.63 -6.60 5.18
C PRO A 120 -5.14 -6.90 5.13
N GLY A 121 -4.69 -7.68 6.12
CA GLY A 121 -3.32 -8.14 6.23
C GLY A 121 -3.30 -9.56 6.77
N ILE A 122 -2.49 -10.43 6.18
CA ILE A 122 -2.41 -11.84 6.56
C ILE A 122 -0.99 -12.18 6.97
N ILE A 123 -0.86 -12.96 8.04
CA ILE A 123 0.39 -13.60 8.44
C ILE A 123 0.25 -15.08 8.16
N ILE A 124 1.15 -15.63 7.35
CA ILE A 124 1.23 -17.04 6.97
C ILE A 124 2.50 -17.65 7.57
#